data_AF-A0A016ULM7-F1
#
_entry.id   AF-A0A016ULM7-F1
#
_cell.length_a   1.000
_cell.length_b   1.000
_cell.length_c   1.000
_cell.angle_alpha   90.00
_cell.angle_beta   90.00
_cell.angle_gamma   90.00
#
_symmetry.space_group_name_H-M   'P 1'
#
loop_
_entity.id
_entity.type
_entity.pdbx_description
1 polymer ?
#
loop_
_entity_poly.entity_id
_entity_poly.type
_entity_poly.pdbx_seq_one_letter_code
_entity_poly.pdbx_strand_id
1 'polypeptide(L)'
;MMTRKIAANLKPTLEFTKEGDTFTMTSVSTFKTYVTKFKIGETFDEKTGDGRDVSQTYTIENDRLVLDEKGKNGGSDSRIERYVEDGKLYIVRVRVQRREEHKNL
;
A
#
# COMPACT_ATOMS: atom_id res chain seq x y z
N MET A 1 -14.22 -15.39 -18.22
CA MET A 1 -13.26 -15.98 -17.28
C MET A 1 -11.84 -15.67 -17.76
N MET A 2 -11.23 -14.59 -17.25
CA MET A 2 -9.80 -14.36 -17.48
C MET A 2 -9.04 -15.27 -16.51
N THR A 3 -8.31 -16.24 -17.07
CA THR A 3 -7.59 -17.24 -16.28
C THR A 3 -6.44 -16.58 -15.54
N ARG A 4 -6.18 -17.02 -14.29
CA ARG A 4 -5.11 -16.54 -13.39
C ARG A 4 -3.71 -16.43 -14.01
N LYS A 5 -3.48 -17.03 -15.17
CA LYS A 5 -2.21 -16.97 -15.93
C LYS A 5 -1.93 -15.63 -16.62
N ILE A 6 -2.95 -14.84 -16.95
CA ILE A 6 -2.74 -13.54 -17.64
C ILE A 6 -2.34 -12.44 -16.63
N ALA A 7 -2.84 -12.51 -15.39
CA ALA A 7 -2.51 -11.54 -14.34
C ALA A 7 -1.02 -11.50 -13.96
N ALA A 8 -0.29 -12.61 -14.16
CA ALA A 8 1.13 -12.73 -13.82
C ALA A 8 2.08 -11.96 -14.75
N ASN A 9 1.62 -11.52 -15.94
CA ASN A 9 2.43 -10.78 -16.91
C ASN A 9 2.13 -9.27 -16.95
N LEU A 10 1.24 -8.79 -16.10
CA LEU A 10 0.92 -7.38 -16.02
C LEU A 10 1.99 -6.70 -15.17
N LYS A 11 2.83 -5.88 -15.80
CA LYS A 11 3.83 -5.07 -15.11
C LYS A 11 3.14 -3.80 -14.59
N PRO A 12 2.83 -3.68 -13.29
CA PRO A 12 2.38 -2.40 -12.76
C PRO A 12 3.52 -1.40 -12.89
N THR A 13 3.23 -0.20 -13.39
CA THR A 13 4.18 0.92 -13.36
C THR A 13 3.88 1.74 -12.12
N LEU A 14 4.91 2.01 -11.32
CA LEU A 14 4.85 2.99 -10.25
C LEU A 14 5.73 4.18 -10.61
N GLU A 15 5.13 5.36 -10.62
CA GLU A 15 5.81 6.64 -10.79
C GLU A 15 5.71 7.44 -9.50
N PHE A 16 6.83 8.05 -9.11
CA PHE A 16 6.90 8.92 -7.94
C PHE A 16 7.38 10.30 -8.36
N THR A 17 6.68 11.34 -7.92
CA THR A 17 7.17 12.71 -7.97
C THR A 17 7.26 13.26 -6.56
N LYS A 18 8.25 14.11 -6.29
CA LYS A 18 8.45 14.76 -4.99
C LYS A 18 8.49 16.27 -5.19
N GLU A 19 7.61 16.97 -4.49
CA GLU A 19 7.53 18.44 -4.45
C GLU A 19 7.65 18.89 -2.99
N GLY A 20 8.83 19.42 -2.61
CA GLY A 20 9.15 19.69 -1.21
C GLY A 20 9.09 18.39 -0.39
N ASP A 21 8.21 18.35 0.62
CA ASP A 21 8.02 17.17 1.47
C ASP A 21 6.87 16.25 0.99
N THR A 22 6.13 16.67 -0.04
CA THR A 22 4.98 15.93 -0.55
C THR A 22 5.41 14.98 -1.67
N PHE A 23 5.04 13.73 -1.56
CA PHE A 23 5.18 12.72 -2.60
C PHE A 23 3.84 12.53 -3.32
N THR A 24 3.88 12.43 -4.64
CA THR A 24 2.76 11.91 -5.45
C THR A 24 3.17 10.57 -6.01
N MET A 25 2.38 9.53 -5.73
CA MET A 25 2.57 8.19 -6.28
C MET A 25 1.45 7.91 -7.29
N THR A 26 1.82 7.58 -8.52
CA THR A 26 0.93 7.12 -9.57
C THR A 26 1.21 5.64 -9.82
N SER A 27 0.26 4.79 -9.45
CA SER A 27 0.28 3.35 -9.73
C SER A 27 -0.61 3.07 -10.93
N VAL A 28 0.00 2.80 -12.08
CA VAL A 28 -0.69 2.41 -13.32
C VAL A 28 -0.68 0.89 -13.44
N SER A 29 -1.86 0.30 -13.37
CA SER A 29 -2.08 -1.11 -13.71
C SER A 29 -3.02 -1.22 -14.91
N THR A 30 -3.03 -2.37 -15.58
CA THR A 30 -3.92 -2.64 -16.73
C THR A 30 -5.40 -2.47 -16.41
N PHE A 31 -5.79 -2.55 -15.13
CA PHE A 31 -7.18 -2.46 -14.70
C PHE A 31 -7.55 -1.12 -14.07
N LYS A 32 -6.59 -0.40 -13.49
CA LYS A 32 -6.86 0.85 -12.77
C LYS A 32 -5.59 1.67 -12.58
N THR A 33 -5.72 2.98 -12.79
CA THR A 33 -4.74 3.98 -12.34
C THR A 33 -5.16 4.49 -10.98
N TYR A 34 -4.24 4.47 -10.02
CA TYR A 34 -4.43 5.02 -8.68
C TYR A 34 -3.37 6.09 -8.43
N VAL A 35 -3.80 7.28 -8.04
CA VAL A 35 -2.92 8.42 -7.71
C VAL A 35 -3.16 8.79 -6.27
N THR A 36 -2.09 8.90 -5.50
CA THR A 36 -2.16 9.35 -4.10
C THR A 36 -1.07 10.37 -3.80
N LYS A 37 -1.38 11.30 -2.89
CA LYS A 37 -0.45 12.31 -2.40
C LYS A 37 -0.27 12.11 -0.91
N PHE A 38 0.97 11.98 -0.47
CA PHE A 38 1.28 11.71 0.94
C PHE A 38 2.60 12.36 1.33
N LYS A 39 2.83 12.45 2.64
CA LYS A 39 4.14 12.75 3.22
C LYS A 39 4.60 11.55 4.01
N ILE A 40 5.91 11.32 4.03
CA ILE A 40 6.48 10.19 4.77
C ILE A 40 6.27 10.42 6.27
N GLY A 41 5.72 9.41 6.96
CA GLY A 41 5.44 9.42 8.39
C GLY A 41 4.14 10.13 8.79
N GLU A 42 3.44 10.80 7.87
CA GLU A 42 2.15 11.41 8.16
C GLU A 42 1.01 10.44 7.89
N THR A 43 0.06 10.39 8.83
CA THR A 43 -1.14 9.56 8.72
C THR A 43 -2.29 10.39 8.17
N PHE A 44 -3.02 9.85 7.20
CA PHE A 44 -4.21 10.50 6.65
C PHE A 44 -5.33 9.49 6.45
N ASP A 45 -6.56 9.99 6.38
CA ASP A 45 -7.74 9.17 6.15
C ASP A 45 -8.05 9.07 4.67
N GLU A 46 -8.23 7.85 4.18
CA GLU A 46 -8.66 7.58 2.82
C GLU A 46 -9.95 6.76 2.85
N LYS A 47 -10.87 7.11 1.93
CA LYS A 47 -11.97 6.24 1.57
C LYS A 47 -11.57 5.43 0.35
N THR A 48 -11.28 4.16 0.53
CA THR A 48 -10.84 3.28 -0.56
C THR A 48 -11.96 3.12 -1.60
N GLY A 49 -11.60 2.80 -2.84
CA GLY A 49 -12.56 2.72 -3.95
C GLY A 49 -13.68 1.67 -3.80
N ASP A 50 -13.57 0.78 -2.81
CA ASP A 50 -14.59 -0.20 -2.41
C ASP A 50 -15.45 0.28 -1.22
N GLY A 51 -15.29 1.53 -0.78
CA GLY A 51 -16.13 2.18 0.23
C GLY A 51 -15.69 2.02 1.68
N ARG A 52 -14.52 1.40 1.94
CA ARG A 52 -13.98 1.27 3.30
C ARG A 52 -13.29 2.56 3.74
N ASP A 53 -13.50 2.93 4.99
CA ASP A 53 -12.74 3.99 5.65
C ASP A 53 -11.47 3.39 6.25
N VAL A 54 -10.31 3.90 5.84
CA VAL A 54 -9.02 3.46 6.34
C VAL A 54 -8.16 4.68 6.72
N SER A 55 -7.27 4.50 7.68
CA SER A 55 -6.16 5.43 7.89
C SER A 55 -4.91 4.85 7.26
N GLN A 56 -4.21 5.64 6.45
CA GLN A 56 -2.99 5.25 5.75
C GLN A 56 -1.80 6.01 6.28
N THR A 57 -0.67 5.32 6.40
CA THR A 57 0.62 5.91 6.72
C THR A 57 1.66 5.33 5.77
N TYR A 58 2.42 6.19 5.10
CA TYR A 58 3.55 5.78 4.26
C TYR A 58 4.86 6.00 5.01
N THR A 59 5.68 4.97 5.16
CA THR A 59 7.01 5.02 5.81
C THR A 59 8.08 4.41 4.91
N ILE A 60 9.34 4.76 5.17
CA ILE A 60 10.49 4.07 4.58
C ILE A 60 11.13 3.21 5.67
N GLU A 61 11.20 1.90 5.45
CA GLU A 61 11.78 0.94 6.39
C GLU A 61 12.68 -0.03 5.62
N ASN A 62 13.96 -0.12 6.01
CA ASN A 62 14.95 -1.01 5.37
C ASN A 62 14.98 -0.87 3.83
N ASP A 63 15.02 0.37 3.34
CA ASP A 63 14.98 0.72 1.90
C ASP A 63 13.71 0.27 1.16
N ARG A 64 12.61 0.05 1.89
CA ARG A 64 11.29 -0.27 1.32
C ARG A 64 10.29 0.83 1.62
N LEU A 65 9.43 1.13 0.65
CA LEU A 65 8.24 1.94 0.88
C LEU A 65 7.15 1.06 1.47
N VAL A 66 6.80 1.34 2.71
CA VAL A 66 5.77 0.64 3.47
C VAL A 66 4.51 1.51 3.49
N LEU A 67 3.37 0.90 3.21
CA LEU A 67 2.05 1.44 3.47
C LEU A 67 1.40 0.59 4.56
N ASP A 68 1.09 1.19 5.69
CA ASP A 68 0.21 0.61 6.69
C ASP A 68 -1.20 1.21 6.55
N GLU A 69 -2.19 0.36 6.33
CA GLU A 69 -3.61 0.69 6.32
C GLU A 69 -4.26 0.14 7.59
N LYS A 70 -4.87 1.03 8.39
CA LYS A 70 -5.69 0.65 9.53
C LYS A 70 -7.15 0.74 9.16
N GLY A 71 -7.86 -0.38 9.27
CA GLY A 71 -9.29 -0.41 8.96
C GLY A 71 -10.11 0.27 10.04
N LYS A 72 -11.03 1.16 9.64
CA LYS A 72 -12.02 1.73 10.57
C LYS A 72 -13.30 0.88 10.55
N ASN A 73 -14.14 1.04 11.55
CA ASN A 73 -15.47 0.41 11.63
C ASN A 73 -15.44 -1.13 11.50
N GLY A 74 -14.45 -1.79 12.11
CA GLY A 74 -14.26 -3.24 12.00
C GLY A 74 -13.56 -3.71 10.72
N GLY A 75 -13.06 -2.78 9.90
CA GLY A 75 -12.21 -3.08 8.76
C GLY A 75 -10.91 -3.78 9.14
N SER A 76 -10.39 -4.62 8.24
CA SER A 76 -9.12 -5.30 8.45
C SER A 76 -7.94 -4.38 8.17
N ASP A 77 -6.91 -4.49 9.00
CA ASP A 77 -5.62 -3.85 8.75
C ASP A 77 -4.91 -4.51 7.57
N SER A 78 -4.06 -3.77 6.89
CA SER A 78 -3.25 -4.26 5.78
C SER A 78 -1.91 -3.57 5.74
N ARG A 79 -0.87 -4.30 5.36
CA ARG A 79 0.46 -3.76 5.15
C ARG A 79 0.94 -4.11 3.77
N ILE A 80 1.47 -3.13 3.04
CA ILE A 80 1.96 -3.29 1.68
C ILE A 80 3.39 -2.75 1.62
N GLU A 81 4.33 -3.60 1.22
CA GLU A 81 5.72 -3.22 1.02
C GLU A 81 6.04 -3.14 -0.47
N ARG A 82 6.77 -2.10 -0.86
CA ARG A 82 7.23 -1.88 -2.23
C ARG A 82 8.74 -1.67 -2.23
N TYR A 83 9.44 -2.45 -3.04
CA TYR A 83 10.90 -2.37 -3.17
C TYR A 83 11.35 -2.78 -4.56
N VAL A 84 12.55 -2.34 -4.94
CA VAL A 84 13.20 -2.70 -6.20
C VAL A 84 14.37 -3.63 -5.90
N GLU A 85 14.43 -4.77 -6.58
CA GLU A 85 15.52 -5.73 -6.49
C GLU A 85 15.80 -6.27 -7.90
N ASP A 86 17.07 -6.31 -8.31
CA ASP A 86 17.51 -6.70 -9.66
C ASP A 86 16.77 -5.99 -10.81
N GLY A 87 16.49 -4.70 -10.63
CA GLY A 87 15.76 -3.88 -11.61
C GLY A 87 14.27 -4.23 -11.75
N LYS A 88 13.72 -5.06 -10.85
CA LYS A 88 12.30 -5.44 -10.81
C LYS A 88 11.62 -4.81 -9.59
N LEU A 89 10.42 -4.30 -9.80
CA LEU A 89 9.56 -3.78 -8.74
C LEU A 89 8.75 -4.94 -8.12
N TYR A 90 8.88 -5.09 -6.80
CA TYR A 90 8.08 -6.00 -5.99
C TYR A 90 7.04 -5.21 -5.20
N ILE A 91 5.80 -5.72 -5.19
CA ILE A 91 4.70 -5.19 -4.38
C ILE A 91 4.13 -6.36 -3.59
N VAL A 92 4.37 -6.38 -2.28
CA VAL A 92 4.05 -7.50 -1.40
C VAL A 92 3.04 -7.07 -0.37
N ARG A 93 1.90 -7.75 -0.31
CA ARG A 93 0.96 -7.60 0.81
C ARG A 93 1.40 -8.51 1.95
N VAL A 94 1.76 -7.92 3.08
CA VAL A 94 2.13 -8.66 4.30
C VAL A 94 0.85 -8.90 5.11
N ARG A 95 0.66 -10.14 5.56
CA ARG A 95 -0.44 -10.45 6.49
C ARG A 95 -0.11 -9.84 7.85
N VAL A 96 -0.92 -8.87 8.27
CA VAL A 96 -0.90 -8.36 9.64
C VAL A 96 -1.55 -9.42 10.53
N GLN A 97 -0.76 -10.20 11.24
CA GLN A 97 -1.28 -11.04 12.32
C GLN A 97 -1.47 -10.13 13.55
N ARG A 98 -2.72 -9.91 13.94
CA ARG A 98 -3.03 -9.27 15.23
C ARG A 98 -2.53 -10.21 16.33
N ARG A 99 -1.39 -9.90 16.94
CA ARG A 99 -1.04 -10.51 18.23
C ARG A 99 -2.06 -9.97 19.23
N GLU A 100 -2.97 -10.82 19.68
CA GLU A 100 -3.73 -10.52 20.89
C GLU A 100 -2.73 -10.53 22.04
N GLU A 101 -2.40 -9.34 22.54
CA GLU A 101 -1.77 -9.24 23.85
C GLU A 101 -2.81 -9.73 24.87
N HIS A 102 -2.69 -10.98 25.28
CA HIS A 102 -3.34 -11.48 26.50
C HIS A 102 -2.82 -10.63 27.67
N LYS A 103 -3.52 -9.52 27.95
CA LYS A 103 -3.39 -8.82 29.22
C LYS A 103 -4.03 -9.71 30.28
N ASN A 104 -3.18 -10.47 30.95
CA ASN A 104 -3.52 -11.19 32.17
C ASN A 104 -3.83 -10.13 33.25
N LEU A 105 -5.08 -10.05 33.69
CA LEU A 105 -5.49 -9.52 34.98
C LEU A 105 -6.38 -10.57 35.65
#